data_AF-A0A7S4T0U1-F1
#
_entry.id   AF-A0A7S4T0U1-F1
#
_cell.length_a   1.000
_cell.length_b   1.000
_cell.length_c   1.000
_cell.angle_alpha   90.00
_cell.angle_beta   90.00
_cell.angle_gamma   90.00
#
_symmetry.space_group_name_H-M   'P 1'
#
loop_
_entity.id
_entity.type
_entity.pdbx_description
1 polymer ?
#
loop_
_entity_poly.entity_id
_entity_poly.type
_entity_poly.pdbx_seq_one_letter_code
_entity_poly.pdbx_strand_id
1 'polypeptide(L)'
;QKAAFAALREHCPGVLQSLDFNSSSWAQWYQSMDCYSSFPISEHLTAVERLLIVQALKPDYLMPAISQFCAGSLGIESLSSQSVSVNQLWNEMDGADSKLPVMFILADEKDPGREVQDLACRIVGQKRYRSLAMGGGQHDLALNMLHDAVSKGHWLCLKNLHLVIDWLPVLEKELRNLQTTHDDFRLWLTTEQHANFPKTLIEGSIKVAYETPPGVKENIRLTYTECSEEILKKCGGCDENRHKLLFALAWLHALLLERKLFTPQGWKSPYEFVSGDIRA
;
A
#
# COMPACT_ATOMS: atom_id res chain seq x y z
N GLN A 1 -3.60 24.35 17.71
CA GLN A 1 -3.04 25.62 17.18
C GLN A 1 -2.43 26.51 18.27
N LYS A 2 -3.19 27.04 19.26
CA LYS A 2 -2.64 27.92 20.31
C LYS A 2 -1.45 27.33 21.10
N ALA A 3 -1.49 26.04 21.41
CA ALA A 3 -0.39 25.35 22.11
C ALA A 3 0.89 25.23 21.24
N ALA A 4 0.75 24.88 19.96
CA ALA A 4 1.88 24.75 19.03
C ALA A 4 2.56 26.10 18.78
N PHE A 5 1.78 27.17 18.63
CA PHE A 5 2.33 28.53 18.51
C PHE A 5 3.03 29.00 19.80
N ALA A 6 2.46 28.68 20.97
CA ALA A 6 3.10 28.98 22.25
C ALA A 6 4.45 28.25 22.41
N ALA A 7 4.51 26.96 22.04
CA ALA A 7 5.73 26.16 22.06
C ALA A 7 6.79 26.71 21.09
N LEU A 8 6.39 27.09 19.87
CA LEU A 8 7.28 27.73 18.90
C LEU A 8 7.88 29.03 19.44
N ARG A 9 7.07 29.84 20.13
CA ARG A 9 7.53 31.09 20.75
C ARG A 9 8.51 30.87 21.90
N GLU A 10 8.29 29.83 22.69
CA GLU A 10 9.13 29.51 23.84
C GLU A 10 10.48 28.91 23.43
N HIS A 11 10.46 27.96 22.49
CA HIS A 11 11.64 27.16 22.13
C HIS A 11 12.42 27.73 20.94
N CYS A 12 11.76 28.48 20.06
CA CYS A 12 12.37 29.06 18.86
C CYS A 12 12.03 30.56 18.72
N PRO A 13 12.32 31.40 19.72
CA PRO A 13 11.96 32.82 19.68
C PRO A 13 12.61 33.58 18.52
N GLY A 14 13.86 33.23 18.16
CA GLY A 14 14.58 33.84 17.05
C GLY A 14 13.93 33.59 15.68
N VAL A 15 13.29 32.44 15.51
CA VAL A 15 12.51 32.13 14.30
C VAL A 15 11.37 33.12 14.17
N LEU A 16 10.54 33.29 15.20
CA LEU A 16 9.40 34.23 15.15
C LEU A 16 9.82 35.69 14.96
N GLN A 17 10.95 36.10 15.54
CA GLN A 17 11.47 37.46 15.38
C GLN A 17 11.95 37.73 13.95
N SER A 18 12.36 36.69 13.22
CA SER A 18 12.77 36.80 11.82
C SER A 18 11.59 36.90 10.84
N LEU A 19 10.36 36.62 11.29
CA LEU A 19 9.17 36.62 10.43
C LEU A 19 8.48 37.98 10.46
N ASP A 20 8.42 38.65 9.31
CA ASP A 20 7.62 39.86 9.16
C ASP A 20 6.17 39.52 8.83
N PHE A 21 5.36 39.18 9.83
CA PHE A 21 3.94 38.86 9.65
C PHE A 21 3.09 40.00 9.07
N ASN A 22 3.61 41.24 9.00
CA ASN A 22 2.90 42.37 8.42
C ASN A 22 3.01 42.41 6.90
N SER A 23 3.88 41.60 6.30
CA SER A 23 4.03 41.55 4.85
C SER A 23 2.81 40.91 4.18
N SER A 24 2.51 41.35 2.96
CA SER A 24 1.45 40.73 2.13
C SER A 24 1.77 39.27 1.76
N SER A 25 3.04 38.86 1.79
CA SER A 25 3.44 37.49 1.47
C SER A 25 2.94 36.47 2.48
N TRP A 26 2.86 36.81 3.77
CA TRP A 26 2.27 35.91 4.78
C TRP A 26 0.76 35.76 4.62
N ALA A 27 0.06 36.84 4.25
CA ALA A 27 -1.37 36.77 3.95
C ALA A 27 -1.64 35.89 2.71
N GLN A 28 -0.84 36.04 1.65
CA GLN A 28 -0.91 35.20 0.45
C GLN A 28 -0.60 33.74 0.77
N TRP A 29 0.46 33.48 1.53
CA TRP A 29 0.80 32.14 2.01
C TRP A 29 -0.30 31.50 2.86
N TYR A 30 -0.94 32.30 3.73
CA TYR A 30 -2.04 31.80 4.55
C TYR A 30 -3.25 31.38 3.71
N GLN A 31 -3.51 32.06 2.59
CA GLN A 31 -4.57 31.69 1.65
C GLN A 31 -4.19 30.55 0.69
N SER A 32 -2.90 30.31 0.49
CA SER A 32 -2.41 29.25 -0.40
C SER A 32 -2.75 27.85 0.09
N MET A 33 -3.09 26.95 -0.83
CA MET A 33 -3.22 25.52 -0.53
C MET A 33 -1.86 24.81 -0.51
N ASP A 34 -0.85 25.33 -1.20
CA ASP A 34 0.51 24.78 -1.19
C ASP A 34 1.41 25.54 -0.20
N CYS A 35 1.28 25.19 1.08
CA CYS A 35 1.93 25.93 2.17
C CYS A 35 3.45 25.75 2.21
N TYR A 36 4.01 24.77 1.52
CA TYR A 36 5.44 24.49 1.61
C TYR A 36 6.20 25.11 0.43
N SER A 37 5.70 25.00 -0.80
CA SER A 37 6.32 25.67 -1.95
C SER A 37 6.10 27.18 -1.95
N SER A 38 4.92 27.65 -1.54
CA SER A 38 4.60 29.10 -1.48
C SER A 38 5.11 29.79 -0.22
N PHE A 39 5.93 29.10 0.58
CA PHE A 39 6.45 29.63 1.84
C PHE A 39 7.20 30.95 1.57
N PRO A 40 6.89 32.04 2.31
CA PRO A 40 7.53 33.32 2.10
C PRO A 40 9.05 33.19 2.17
N ILE A 41 9.75 33.69 1.16
CA ILE A 41 11.20 33.60 1.08
C ILE A 41 11.78 34.28 2.33
N SER A 42 12.49 33.49 3.14
CA SER A 42 13.31 33.98 4.24
C SER A 42 14.66 33.30 4.11
N GLU A 43 15.71 34.12 3.98
CA GLU A 43 17.10 33.67 3.73
C GLU A 43 17.70 32.89 4.91
N HIS A 44 16.99 32.81 6.05
CA HIS A 44 17.53 32.30 7.31
C HIS A 44 16.75 31.12 7.91
N LEU A 45 15.71 30.62 7.23
CA LEU A 45 14.90 29.51 7.75
C LEU A 45 15.31 28.17 7.14
N THR A 46 15.68 27.24 8.03
CA THR A 46 15.83 25.83 7.71
C THR A 46 14.48 25.21 7.33
N ALA A 47 14.51 24.09 6.60
CA ALA A 47 13.30 23.39 6.19
C ALA A 47 12.48 22.86 7.40
N VAL A 48 13.15 22.48 8.49
CA VAL A 48 12.49 22.05 9.74
C VAL A 48 11.77 23.22 10.41
N GLU A 49 12.39 24.41 10.47
CA GLU A 49 11.74 25.61 11.03
C GLU A 49 10.50 26.01 10.22
N ARG A 50 10.52 25.85 8.89
CA ARG A 50 9.34 26.05 8.05
C ARG A 50 8.21 25.09 8.44
N LEU A 51 8.51 23.82 8.69
CA LEU A 51 7.51 22.85 9.17
C LEU A 51 6.94 23.22 10.54
N LEU A 52 7.77 23.70 11.47
CA LEU A 52 7.29 24.17 12.78
C LEU A 52 6.36 25.38 12.64
N ILE A 53 6.64 26.29 11.71
CA ILE A 53 5.76 27.41 11.38
C ILE A 53 4.44 26.92 10.77
N VAL A 54 4.47 25.96 9.84
CA VAL A 54 3.26 25.32 9.28
C VAL A 54 2.45 24.66 10.41
N GLN A 55 3.08 23.91 11.32
CA GLN A 55 2.42 23.28 12.46
C GLN A 55 1.74 24.30 13.37
N ALA A 56 2.38 25.45 13.60
CA ALA A 56 1.87 26.50 14.47
C ALA A 56 0.72 27.29 13.83
N LEU A 57 0.83 27.62 12.54
CA LEU A 57 -0.07 28.55 11.84
C LEU A 57 -1.12 27.85 10.97
N LYS A 58 -0.80 26.72 10.33
CA LYS A 58 -1.65 25.96 9.41
C LYS A 58 -1.54 24.44 9.65
N PRO A 59 -1.94 23.94 10.83
CA PRO A 59 -1.76 22.54 11.21
C PRO A 59 -2.42 21.56 10.23
N ASP A 60 -3.52 21.95 9.58
CA ASP A 60 -4.23 21.12 8.61
C ASP A 60 -3.39 20.79 7.37
N TYR A 61 -2.38 21.61 7.07
CA TYR A 61 -1.45 21.43 5.95
C TYR A 61 -0.10 20.83 6.36
N LEU A 62 0.04 20.41 7.63
CA LEU A 62 1.29 19.86 8.14
C LEU A 62 1.68 18.56 7.42
N MET A 63 0.73 17.65 7.20
CA MET A 63 1.01 16.37 6.55
C MET A 63 1.49 16.56 5.09
N PRO A 64 0.81 17.34 4.23
CA PRO A 64 1.33 17.69 2.91
C PRO A 64 2.70 18.38 2.96
N ALA A 65 2.93 19.28 3.91
CA ALA A 65 4.20 19.99 4.05
C ALA A 65 5.35 19.04 4.44
N ILE A 66 5.12 18.11 5.39
CA ILE A 66 6.08 17.06 5.74
C ILE A 66 6.38 16.19 4.52
N SER A 67 5.35 15.85 3.74
CA SER A 67 5.52 15.03 2.53
C SER A 67 6.44 15.71 1.51
N GLN A 68 6.22 17.00 1.25
CA GLN A 68 7.07 17.77 0.34
C GLN A 68 8.49 17.97 0.88
N PHE A 69 8.62 18.21 2.19
CA PHE A 69 9.91 18.30 2.86
C PHE A 69 10.75 17.03 2.70
N CYS A 70 10.16 15.87 2.98
CA CYS A 70 10.85 14.59 2.86
C CYS A 70 11.17 14.28 1.39
N ALA A 71 10.24 14.52 0.45
CA ALA A 71 10.48 14.34 -0.98
C ALA A 71 11.68 15.19 -1.47
N GLY A 72 11.70 16.47 -1.11
CA GLY A 72 12.82 17.36 -1.44
C GLY A 72 14.14 16.97 -0.78
N SER A 73 14.09 16.49 0.48
CA SER A 73 15.29 16.04 1.21
C SER A 73 15.87 14.74 0.64
N LEU A 74 15.02 13.85 0.13
CA LEU A 74 15.41 12.59 -0.49
C LEU A 74 15.73 12.74 -2.00
N GLY A 75 15.44 13.90 -2.61
CA GLY A 75 15.65 14.13 -4.04
C GLY A 75 14.70 13.34 -4.93
N ILE A 76 13.51 13.01 -4.44
CA ILE A 76 12.47 12.27 -5.16
C ILE A 76 11.27 13.17 -5.47
N GLU A 77 10.54 12.87 -6.53
CA GLU A 77 9.40 13.69 -6.96
C GLU A 77 8.20 13.59 -6.00
N SER A 78 7.97 12.42 -5.40
CA SER A 78 6.83 12.18 -4.52
C SER A 78 7.11 11.04 -3.55
N LEU A 79 6.55 11.13 -2.34
CA LEU A 79 6.49 10.02 -1.38
C LEU A 79 5.36 9.03 -1.67
N SER A 80 4.47 9.35 -2.62
CA SER A 80 3.35 8.47 -2.96
C SER A 80 3.87 7.12 -3.45
N SER A 81 3.63 6.06 -2.67
CA SER A 81 3.88 4.70 -3.13
C SER A 81 2.92 4.40 -4.28
N GLN A 82 3.47 3.98 -5.43
CA GLN A 82 2.64 3.34 -6.45
C GLN A 82 2.21 1.97 -5.92
N SER A 83 1.03 1.49 -6.30
CA SER A 83 0.64 0.10 -6.03
C SER A 83 1.64 -0.82 -6.72
N VAL A 84 2.35 -1.64 -5.95
CA VAL A 84 3.28 -2.61 -6.52
C VAL A 84 2.49 -3.77 -7.08
N SER A 85 2.47 -3.92 -8.41
CA SER A 85 1.88 -5.11 -9.04
C SER A 85 2.76 -6.33 -8.78
N VAL A 86 2.16 -7.52 -8.68
CA VAL A 86 2.92 -8.78 -8.49
C VAL A 86 3.92 -9.02 -9.62
N ASN A 87 3.62 -8.52 -10.84
CA ASN A 87 4.54 -8.59 -11.98
C ASN A 87 5.78 -7.70 -11.82
N GLN A 88 5.60 -6.46 -11.33
CA GLN A 88 6.72 -5.55 -11.09
C GLN A 88 7.61 -6.11 -9.98
N LEU A 89 6.99 -6.57 -8.89
CA LEU A 89 7.70 -7.23 -7.79
C LEU A 89 8.55 -8.41 -8.29
N TRP A 90 7.99 -9.25 -9.16
CA TRP A 90 8.75 -10.36 -9.74
C TRP A 90 9.95 -9.90 -10.56
N ASN A 91 9.79 -8.87 -11.39
CA ASN A 91 10.89 -8.34 -12.20
C ASN A 91 11.99 -7.71 -11.34
N GLU A 92 11.63 -7.07 -10.23
CA GLU A 92 12.58 -6.51 -9.26
C GLU A 92 13.29 -7.60 -8.43
N MET A 93 12.65 -8.76 -8.28
CA MET A 93 13.20 -9.94 -7.62
C MET A 93 14.06 -10.81 -8.53
N ASP A 94 14.37 -10.39 -9.77
CA ASP A 94 15.22 -11.16 -10.67
C ASP A 94 16.60 -11.40 -10.04
N GLY A 95 16.99 -12.68 -9.93
CA GLY A 95 18.21 -13.10 -9.23
C GLY A 95 18.10 -13.23 -7.69
N ALA A 96 16.92 -13.03 -7.09
CA ALA A 96 16.71 -13.26 -5.66
C ALA A 96 16.82 -14.75 -5.28
N ASP A 97 17.30 -15.02 -4.06
CA ASP A 97 17.41 -16.38 -3.51
C ASP A 97 16.05 -17.09 -3.47
N SER A 98 16.00 -18.30 -4.02
CA SER A 98 14.85 -19.22 -3.94
C SER A 98 14.30 -19.42 -2.52
N LYS A 99 15.16 -19.29 -1.50
CA LYS A 99 14.79 -19.43 -0.09
C LYS A 99 14.11 -18.21 0.50
N LEU A 100 14.20 -17.04 -0.15
CA LEU A 100 13.68 -15.78 0.36
C LEU A 100 12.17 -15.68 0.05
N PRO A 101 11.28 -15.84 1.04
CA PRO A 101 9.85 -15.80 0.81
C PRO A 101 9.37 -14.36 0.55
N VAL A 102 8.28 -14.24 -0.21
CA VAL A 102 7.55 -12.98 -0.37
C VAL A 102 6.33 -13.02 0.54
N MET A 103 6.19 -12.03 1.41
CA MET A 103 5.08 -11.88 2.33
C MET A 103 4.24 -10.65 1.99
N PHE A 104 3.00 -10.89 1.59
CA PHE A 104 1.99 -9.85 1.46
C PHE A 104 1.31 -9.61 2.80
N ILE A 105 1.42 -8.37 3.28
CA ILE A 105 0.69 -7.87 4.44
C ILE A 105 -0.55 -7.16 3.90
N LEU A 106 -1.71 -7.76 4.13
CA LEU A 106 -3.00 -7.29 3.65
C LEU A 106 -3.56 -6.28 4.66
N ALA A 107 -3.94 -5.09 4.19
CA ALA A 107 -4.66 -4.11 4.99
C ALA A 107 -6.18 -4.14 4.74
N ASP A 108 -6.58 -4.56 3.54
CA ASP A 108 -7.96 -4.70 3.09
C ASP A 108 -8.25 -6.15 2.65
N GLU A 109 -9.49 -6.47 2.29
CA GLU A 109 -9.88 -7.81 1.77
C GLU A 109 -9.29 -8.15 0.38
N LYS A 110 -8.40 -7.32 -0.18
CA LYS A 110 -7.82 -7.58 -1.49
C LYS A 110 -6.74 -8.66 -1.41
N ASP A 111 -7.08 -9.88 -1.83
CA ASP A 111 -6.16 -11.03 -1.86
C ASP A 111 -5.30 -11.01 -3.14
N PRO A 112 -3.95 -10.89 -3.04
CA PRO A 112 -3.05 -10.97 -4.19
C PRO A 112 -2.95 -12.37 -4.80
N GLY A 113 -3.56 -13.38 -4.18
CA GLY A 113 -3.42 -14.79 -4.55
C GLY A 113 -3.82 -15.11 -5.99
N ARG A 114 -4.75 -14.35 -6.60
CA ARG A 114 -5.09 -14.50 -8.01
C ARG A 114 -3.99 -13.95 -8.93
N GLU A 115 -3.45 -12.78 -8.63
CA GLU A 115 -2.34 -12.20 -9.40
C GLU A 115 -1.09 -13.09 -9.31
N VAL A 116 -0.79 -13.62 -8.12
CA VAL A 116 0.30 -14.60 -7.91
C VAL A 116 0.06 -15.87 -8.73
N GLN A 117 -1.17 -16.37 -8.76
CA GLN A 117 -1.52 -17.55 -9.56
C GLN A 117 -1.36 -17.29 -11.06
N ASP A 118 -1.82 -16.14 -11.56
CA ASP A 118 -1.73 -15.77 -12.98
C ASP A 118 -0.27 -15.53 -13.40
N LEU A 119 0.56 -14.96 -12.52
CA LEU A 119 2.01 -14.89 -12.71
C LEU A 119 2.64 -16.29 -12.74
N ALA A 120 2.36 -17.12 -11.74
CA ALA A 120 2.92 -18.47 -11.64
C ALA A 120 2.55 -19.33 -12.86
N CYS A 121 1.30 -19.23 -13.34
CA CYS A 121 0.85 -19.93 -14.54
C CYS A 121 1.64 -19.53 -15.79
N ARG A 122 2.10 -18.29 -15.89
CA ARG A 122 2.91 -17.80 -17.02
C ARG A 122 4.37 -18.20 -16.91
N ILE A 123 4.94 -18.21 -15.71
CA ILE A 123 6.37 -18.48 -15.50
C ILE A 123 6.65 -19.97 -15.33
N VAL A 124 6.01 -20.60 -14.34
CA VAL A 124 6.25 -22.02 -14.02
C VAL A 124 5.21 -22.97 -14.59
N GLY A 125 4.06 -22.44 -15.02
CA GLY A 125 2.95 -23.25 -15.53
C GLY A 125 2.00 -23.69 -14.42
N GLN A 126 0.72 -23.82 -14.78
CA GLN A 126 -0.37 -24.08 -13.83
C GLN A 126 -0.15 -25.31 -12.93
N LYS A 127 0.50 -26.37 -13.45
CA LYS A 127 0.75 -27.61 -12.70
C LYS A 127 1.81 -27.47 -11.60
N ARG A 128 2.69 -26.47 -11.71
CA ARG A 128 3.78 -26.18 -10.77
C ARG A 128 3.44 -25.08 -9.78
N TYR A 129 2.19 -24.61 -9.75
CA TYR A 129 1.69 -23.69 -8.74
C TYR A 129 0.77 -24.42 -7.77
N ARG A 130 0.99 -24.20 -6.47
CA ARG A 130 0.18 -24.73 -5.39
C ARG A 130 -0.18 -23.60 -4.44
N SER A 131 -1.44 -23.58 -3.99
CA SER A 131 -1.89 -22.63 -2.99
C SER A 131 -2.69 -23.34 -1.91
N LEU A 132 -2.52 -22.93 -0.65
CA LEU A 132 -3.17 -23.50 0.52
C LEU A 132 -3.62 -22.37 1.44
N ALA A 133 -4.91 -22.31 1.77
CA ALA A 133 -5.43 -21.36 2.73
C ALA A 133 -5.36 -21.95 4.13
N MET A 134 -4.54 -21.34 4.99
CA MET A 134 -4.31 -21.86 6.33
C MET A 134 -5.57 -21.74 7.19
N GLY A 135 -5.82 -22.80 7.95
CA GLY A 135 -6.92 -22.92 8.89
C GLY A 135 -6.68 -24.14 9.80
N GLY A 136 -7.65 -24.44 10.67
CA GLY A 136 -7.53 -25.56 11.60
C GLY A 136 -7.28 -26.90 10.88
N GLY A 137 -6.14 -27.53 11.15
CA GLY A 137 -5.82 -28.89 10.69
C GLY A 137 -5.06 -29.02 9.36
N GLN A 138 -4.58 -27.93 8.76
CA GLN A 138 -3.83 -27.99 7.49
C GLN A 138 -2.30 -27.95 7.65
N HIS A 139 -1.79 -28.01 8.89
CA HIS A 139 -0.37 -27.87 9.22
C HIS A 139 0.53 -28.91 8.53
N ASP A 140 0.19 -30.19 8.65
CA ASP A 140 0.98 -31.28 8.06
C ASP A 140 0.94 -31.24 6.53
N LEU A 141 -0.22 -30.90 5.97
CA LEU A 141 -0.38 -30.71 4.53
C LEU A 141 0.50 -29.55 4.03
N ALA A 142 0.54 -28.42 4.75
CA ALA A 142 1.37 -27.28 4.40
C ALA A 142 2.86 -27.65 4.37
N LEU A 143 3.36 -28.40 5.37
CA LEU A 143 4.75 -28.85 5.40
C LEU A 143 5.06 -29.83 4.26
N ASN A 144 4.17 -30.78 3.99
CA ASN A 144 4.34 -31.71 2.87
C ASN A 144 4.39 -30.97 1.52
N MET A 145 3.51 -29.98 1.34
CA MET A 145 3.51 -29.14 0.13
C MET A 145 4.77 -28.29 0.03
N LEU A 146 5.29 -27.79 1.16
CA LEU A 146 6.56 -27.06 1.20
C LEU A 146 7.72 -27.94 0.75
N HIS A 147 7.87 -29.15 1.31
CA HIS A 147 8.94 -30.07 0.91
C HIS A 147 8.82 -30.54 -0.55
N ASP A 148 7.59 -30.80 -1.03
CA ASP A 148 7.33 -31.11 -2.43
C ASP A 148 7.74 -29.94 -3.34
N ALA A 149 7.38 -28.71 -2.96
CA ALA A 149 7.71 -27.53 -3.74
C ALA A 149 9.21 -27.24 -3.77
N VAL A 150 9.89 -27.40 -2.64
CA VAL A 150 11.34 -27.26 -2.51
C VAL A 150 12.09 -28.26 -3.38
N SER A 151 11.64 -29.52 -3.42
CA SER A 151 12.31 -30.58 -4.18
C SER A 151 12.03 -30.52 -5.68
N LYS A 152 10.83 -30.11 -6.09
CA LYS A 152 10.39 -30.10 -7.49
C LYS A 152 10.46 -28.73 -8.17
N GLY A 153 10.85 -27.69 -7.44
CA GLY A 153 10.85 -26.32 -7.96
C GLY A 153 9.44 -25.79 -8.26
N HIS A 154 8.47 -26.13 -7.41
CA HIS A 154 7.13 -25.58 -7.50
C HIS A 154 7.04 -24.23 -6.79
N TRP A 155 6.04 -23.44 -7.14
CA TRP A 155 5.66 -22.26 -6.39
C TRP A 155 4.57 -22.63 -5.39
N LEU A 156 4.76 -22.24 -4.14
CA LEU A 156 3.80 -22.46 -3.06
C LEU A 156 3.30 -21.12 -2.53
N CYS A 157 1.99 -20.97 -2.41
CA CYS A 157 1.33 -19.82 -1.80
C CYS A 157 0.55 -20.25 -0.55
N LEU A 158 1.05 -19.89 0.64
CA LEU A 158 0.36 -20.11 1.91
C LEU A 158 -0.43 -18.86 2.30
N LYS A 159 -1.76 -18.98 2.35
CA LYS A 159 -2.65 -17.85 2.63
C LYS A 159 -3.10 -17.80 4.09
N ASN A 160 -3.46 -16.62 4.55
CA ASN A 160 -4.10 -16.38 5.86
C ASN A 160 -3.28 -16.88 7.05
N LEU A 161 -1.96 -16.62 7.03
CA LEU A 161 -1.05 -17.05 8.11
C LEU A 161 -1.42 -16.48 9.48
N HIS A 162 -2.10 -15.32 9.51
CA HIS A 162 -2.61 -14.70 10.73
C HIS A 162 -3.60 -15.59 11.50
N LEU A 163 -4.20 -16.61 10.87
CA LEU A 163 -5.10 -17.57 11.52
C LEU A 163 -4.39 -18.71 12.24
N VAL A 164 -3.08 -18.90 12.02
CA VAL A 164 -2.30 -20.05 12.52
C VAL A 164 -1.01 -19.63 13.23
N ILE A 165 -1.08 -18.54 14.00
CA ILE A 165 0.07 -17.90 14.67
C ILE A 165 0.90 -18.88 15.49
N ASP A 166 0.25 -19.76 16.26
CA ASP A 166 0.93 -20.74 17.13
C ASP A 166 1.75 -21.78 16.35
N TRP A 167 1.41 -22.01 15.07
CA TRP A 167 2.12 -22.95 14.21
C TRP A 167 3.27 -22.31 13.42
N LEU A 168 3.26 -20.99 13.22
CA LEU A 168 4.30 -20.29 12.45
C LEU A 168 5.75 -20.54 12.93
N PRO A 169 6.05 -20.71 14.23
CA PRO A 169 7.38 -21.09 14.68
C PRO A 169 7.88 -22.44 14.09
N VAL A 170 6.96 -23.37 13.80
CA VAL A 170 7.27 -24.64 13.14
C VAL A 170 7.66 -24.39 11.69
N LEU A 171 6.86 -23.62 10.95
CA LEU A 171 7.17 -23.23 9.57
C LEU A 171 8.55 -22.54 9.48
N GLU A 172 8.82 -21.61 10.39
CA GLU A 172 10.08 -20.87 10.45
C GLU A 172 11.29 -21.80 10.68
N LYS A 173 11.14 -22.79 11.55
CA LYS A 173 12.16 -23.83 11.77
C LYS A 173 12.38 -24.65 10.50
N GLU A 174 11.33 -25.05 9.80
CA GLU A 174 11.45 -25.81 8.56
C GLU A 174 12.15 -25.01 7.46
N LEU A 175 11.80 -23.73 7.27
CA LEU A 175 12.44 -22.85 6.29
C LEU A 175 13.94 -22.67 6.54
N ARG A 176 14.35 -22.55 7.81
CA ARG A 176 15.77 -22.49 8.18
C ARG A 176 16.54 -23.79 7.92
N ASN A 177 15.87 -24.92 8.05
CA ASN A 177 16.50 -26.23 7.88
C ASN A 177 16.65 -26.65 6.40
N LEU A 178 16.11 -25.87 5.46
CA LEU A 178 16.25 -26.13 4.03
C LEU A 178 17.72 -25.99 3.59
N GLN A 179 18.41 -27.11 3.40
CA GLN A 179 19.81 -27.13 2.94
C GLN A 179 19.91 -26.88 1.44
N THR A 180 19.24 -27.71 0.63
CA THR A 180 19.20 -27.62 -0.83
C THR A 180 17.78 -27.25 -1.29
N THR A 181 17.65 -26.15 -2.01
CA THR A 181 16.41 -25.73 -2.65
C THR A 181 16.58 -25.75 -4.16
N HIS A 182 15.52 -26.14 -4.88
CA HIS A 182 15.50 -26.02 -6.33
C HIS A 182 15.48 -24.54 -6.73
N ASP A 183 16.23 -24.16 -7.78
CA ASP A 183 16.38 -22.75 -8.17
C ASP A 183 15.06 -22.06 -8.55
N ASP A 184 14.13 -22.79 -9.19
CA ASP A 184 12.76 -22.31 -9.50
C ASP A 184 11.82 -22.19 -8.30
N PHE A 185 12.15 -22.76 -7.12
CA PHE A 185 11.24 -22.75 -5.96
C PHE A 185 10.97 -21.32 -5.49
N ARG A 186 9.71 -20.99 -5.25
CA ARG A 186 9.31 -19.70 -4.65
C ARG A 186 8.21 -19.91 -3.64
N LEU A 187 8.32 -19.22 -2.51
CA LEU A 187 7.34 -19.22 -1.43
C LEU A 187 6.67 -17.85 -1.31
N TRP A 188 5.34 -17.85 -1.42
CA TRP A 188 4.48 -16.69 -1.28
C TRP A 188 3.63 -16.86 -0.03
N LEU A 189 3.55 -15.84 0.80
CA LEU A 189 2.83 -15.84 2.07
C LEU A 189 1.83 -14.68 2.06
N THR A 190 0.61 -14.91 2.55
CA THR A 190 -0.33 -13.81 2.84
C THR A 190 -0.71 -13.79 4.31
N THR A 191 -0.76 -12.60 4.89
CA THR A 191 -1.13 -12.38 6.28
C THR A 191 -1.79 -11.03 6.47
N GLU A 192 -2.59 -10.91 7.52
CA GLU A 192 -3.03 -9.62 8.05
C GLU A 192 -2.13 -9.23 9.22
N GLN A 193 -2.26 -8.00 9.71
CA GLN A 193 -1.52 -7.53 10.87
C GLN A 193 -1.88 -8.35 12.11
N HIS A 194 -0.87 -8.90 12.80
CA HIS A 194 -1.06 -9.64 14.03
C HIS A 194 0.10 -9.37 15.01
N ALA A 195 -0.23 -9.00 16.26
CA ALA A 195 0.76 -8.57 17.26
C ALA A 195 1.80 -9.65 17.61
N ASN A 196 1.38 -10.93 17.60
CA ASN A 196 2.24 -12.07 17.95
C ASN A 196 2.84 -12.77 16.72
N PHE A 197 2.80 -12.16 15.53
CA PHE A 197 3.40 -12.76 14.35
C PHE A 197 4.93 -12.91 14.53
N PRO A 198 5.56 -14.06 14.20
CA PRO A 198 6.98 -14.27 14.45
C PRO A 198 7.87 -13.27 13.72
N LYS A 199 8.69 -12.54 14.50
CA LYS A 199 9.60 -11.51 13.98
C LYS A 199 10.63 -12.07 13.00
N THR A 200 11.16 -13.25 13.28
CA THR A 200 12.19 -13.87 12.44
C THR A 200 11.66 -14.24 11.05
N LEU A 201 10.39 -14.67 10.95
CA LEU A 201 9.74 -14.90 9.66
C LEU A 201 9.52 -13.58 8.87
N ILE A 202 9.19 -12.48 9.56
CA ILE A 202 9.06 -11.15 8.96
C ILE A 202 10.43 -10.60 8.50
N GLU A 203 11.47 -10.78 9.30
CA GLU A 203 12.83 -10.34 8.98
C GLU A 203 13.40 -11.12 7.79
N GLY A 204 13.15 -12.43 7.75
CA GLY A 204 13.60 -13.34 6.70
C GLY A 204 12.75 -13.35 5.43
N SER A 205 11.90 -12.35 5.20
CA SER A 205 11.04 -12.26 4.01
C SER A 205 11.05 -10.86 3.39
N ILE A 206 10.76 -10.81 2.08
CA ILE A 206 10.42 -9.55 1.41
C ILE A 206 9.00 -9.20 1.82
N LYS A 207 8.81 -8.03 2.43
CA LYS A 207 7.51 -7.55 2.92
C LYS A 207 6.91 -6.61 1.90
N VAL A 208 5.69 -6.90 1.48
CA VAL A 208 4.93 -6.06 0.58
C VAL A 208 3.62 -5.70 1.27
N ALA A 209 3.47 -4.42 1.59
CA ALA A 209 2.17 -3.89 2.00
C ALA A 209 1.27 -3.91 0.76
N TYR A 210 0.27 -4.79 0.76
CA TYR A 210 -0.65 -4.94 -0.35
C TYR A 210 -1.94 -4.23 0.02
N GLU A 211 -1.98 -2.96 -0.34
CA GLU A 211 -3.05 -2.03 0.00
C GLU A 211 -3.57 -1.37 -1.28
N THR A 212 -4.84 -0.96 -1.25
CA THR A 212 -5.38 -0.15 -2.34
C THR A 212 -4.84 1.28 -2.20
N PRO A 213 -4.08 1.80 -3.18
CA PRO A 213 -3.59 3.17 -3.12
C PRO A 213 -4.75 4.17 -3.00
N PRO A 214 -4.67 5.14 -2.08
CA PRO A 214 -5.76 6.08 -1.86
C PRO A 214 -5.87 7.08 -3.03
N GLY A 215 -7.08 7.56 -3.24
CA GLY A 215 -7.40 8.65 -4.16
C GLY A 215 -8.38 8.25 -5.24
N VAL A 216 -9.29 9.18 -5.57
CA VAL A 216 -10.33 9.01 -6.59
C VAL A 216 -9.74 8.54 -7.93
N LYS A 217 -8.64 9.16 -8.37
CA LYS A 217 -7.98 8.83 -9.64
C LYS A 217 -7.54 7.37 -9.70
N GLU A 218 -6.95 6.88 -8.61
CA GLU A 218 -6.38 5.54 -8.59
C GLU A 218 -7.47 4.47 -8.41
N ASN A 219 -8.49 4.74 -7.60
CA ASN A 219 -9.68 3.89 -7.53
C ASN A 219 -10.39 3.74 -8.89
N ILE A 220 -10.46 4.82 -9.69
CA ILE A 220 -10.97 4.75 -11.06
C ILE A 220 -10.04 3.87 -11.91
N ARG A 221 -8.72 4.06 -11.85
CA ARG A 221 -7.75 3.28 -12.62
C ARG A 221 -7.83 1.79 -12.29
N LEU A 222 -7.99 1.44 -11.01
CA LEU A 222 -8.19 0.08 -10.54
C LEU A 222 -9.49 -0.51 -11.08
N THR A 223 -10.59 0.25 -11.01
CA THR A 223 -11.87 -0.15 -11.60
C THR A 223 -11.72 -0.51 -13.09
N TYR A 224 -11.02 0.33 -13.87
CA TYR A 224 -10.78 0.04 -15.28
C TYR A 224 -9.85 -1.17 -15.52
N THR A 225 -8.94 -1.45 -14.59
CA THR A 225 -8.05 -2.62 -14.67
C THR A 225 -8.81 -3.91 -14.33
N GLU A 226 -9.73 -3.85 -13.37
CA GLU A 226 -10.55 -4.99 -12.91
C GLU A 226 -11.77 -5.25 -13.82
N CYS A 227 -12.34 -4.20 -14.44
CA CYS A 227 -13.32 -4.32 -15.51
C CYS A 227 -12.63 -4.93 -16.73
N SER A 228 -12.71 -6.26 -16.84
CA SER A 228 -12.05 -7.01 -17.90
C SER A 228 -12.41 -6.48 -19.29
N GLU A 229 -11.50 -6.65 -20.24
CA GLU A 229 -11.78 -6.43 -21.67
C GLU A 229 -13.04 -7.18 -22.11
N GLU A 230 -13.44 -8.26 -21.44
CA GLU A 230 -14.70 -8.95 -21.74
C GLU A 230 -15.93 -8.13 -21.41
N ILE A 231 -15.96 -7.30 -20.37
CA ILE A 231 -17.08 -6.38 -20.10
C ILE A 231 -17.11 -5.31 -21.19
N LEU A 232 -15.95 -4.72 -21.51
CA LEU A 232 -15.82 -3.74 -22.59
C LEU A 232 -16.20 -4.33 -23.97
N LYS A 233 -15.86 -5.59 -24.23
CA LYS A 233 -16.21 -6.33 -25.48
C LYS A 233 -17.67 -6.78 -25.50
N LYS A 234 -18.22 -7.29 -24.38
CA LYS A 234 -19.64 -7.65 -24.22
C LYS A 234 -20.55 -6.44 -24.29
N CYS A 235 -20.04 -5.26 -23.97
CA CYS A 235 -20.76 -4.00 -24.14
C CYS A 235 -21.09 -3.67 -25.61
N GLY A 236 -20.61 -4.45 -26.58
CA GLY A 236 -20.87 -4.21 -28.00
C GLY A 236 -20.11 -2.96 -28.41
N GLY A 237 -19.04 -3.14 -29.20
CA GLY A 237 -18.15 -2.05 -29.56
C GLY A 237 -18.91 -0.76 -29.94
N CYS A 238 -18.47 0.35 -29.33
CA CYS A 238 -18.78 1.73 -29.73
C CYS A 238 -20.14 2.34 -29.31
N ASP A 239 -20.82 1.90 -28.25
CA ASP A 239 -21.86 2.75 -27.65
C ASP A 239 -21.20 3.79 -26.71
N GLU A 240 -21.09 5.03 -27.18
CA GLU A 240 -20.53 6.16 -26.44
C GLU A 240 -21.24 6.37 -25.09
N ASN A 241 -22.55 6.13 -25.03
CA ASN A 241 -23.32 6.32 -23.80
C ASN A 241 -22.96 5.29 -22.73
N ARG A 242 -22.64 4.05 -23.13
CA ARG A 242 -22.18 3.00 -22.20
C ARG A 242 -20.81 3.30 -21.62
N HIS A 243 -19.89 3.85 -22.42
CA HIS A 243 -18.58 4.27 -21.92
C HIS A 243 -18.69 5.44 -20.93
N LYS A 244 -19.56 6.42 -21.22
CA LYS A 244 -19.86 7.52 -20.29
C LYS A 244 -20.49 7.01 -18.99
N LEU A 245 -21.41 6.05 -19.08
CA LEU A 245 -22.04 5.43 -17.91
C LEU A 245 -21.03 4.64 -17.08
N LEU A 246 -20.14 3.85 -17.72
CA LEU A 246 -19.08 3.13 -17.02
C LEU A 246 -18.13 4.09 -16.30
N PHE A 247 -17.74 5.18 -16.95
CA PHE A 247 -16.93 6.21 -16.31
C PHE A 247 -17.65 6.85 -15.12
N ALA A 248 -18.93 7.21 -15.28
CA ALA A 248 -19.73 7.79 -14.20
C ALA A 248 -19.89 6.82 -13.02
N LEU A 249 -20.04 5.52 -13.29
CA LEU A 249 -20.11 4.47 -12.28
C LEU A 249 -18.77 4.27 -11.57
N ALA A 250 -17.67 4.20 -12.32
CA ALA A 250 -16.32 4.10 -11.76
C ALA A 250 -15.98 5.33 -10.90
N TRP A 251 -16.37 6.51 -11.35
CA TRP A 251 -16.22 7.76 -10.60
C TRP A 251 -17.05 7.74 -9.30
N LEU A 252 -18.32 7.33 -9.38
CA LEU A 252 -19.18 7.20 -8.21
C LEU A 252 -18.58 6.20 -7.21
N HIS A 253 -18.18 5.03 -7.67
CA HIS A 253 -17.58 4.00 -6.82
C HIS A 253 -16.29 4.50 -6.16
N ALA A 254 -15.41 5.15 -6.91
CA ALA A 254 -14.20 5.77 -6.38
C ALA A 254 -14.49 6.84 -5.31
N LEU A 255 -15.53 7.66 -5.51
CA LEU A 255 -15.96 8.64 -4.50
C LEU A 255 -16.52 7.97 -3.24
N LEU A 256 -17.25 6.86 -3.38
CA LEU A 256 -17.81 6.12 -2.25
C LEU A 256 -16.69 5.48 -1.40
N LEU A 257 -15.68 4.90 -2.06
CA LEU A 257 -14.47 4.37 -1.42
C LEU A 257 -13.74 5.46 -0.63
N GLU A 258 -13.45 6.62 -1.25
CA GLU A 258 -12.76 7.72 -0.58
C GLU A 258 -13.58 8.33 0.56
N ARG A 259 -14.91 8.41 0.40
CA ARG A 259 -15.78 8.96 1.46
C ARG A 259 -15.84 8.09 2.72
N LYS A 260 -15.46 6.80 2.66
CA LYS A 260 -15.32 5.93 3.85
C LYS A 260 -14.37 6.55 4.88
N LEU A 261 -13.31 7.22 4.42
CA LEU A 261 -12.27 7.86 5.26
C LEU A 261 -12.79 9.02 6.12
N PHE A 262 -13.98 9.55 5.81
CA PHE A 262 -14.55 10.71 6.49
C PHE A 262 -15.67 10.32 7.47
N THR A 263 -15.64 9.12 8.05
CA THR A 263 -16.64 8.69 9.04
C THR A 263 -16.46 9.49 10.34
N PRO A 264 -17.51 10.11 10.93
CA PRO A 264 -18.93 9.96 10.60
C PRO A 264 -19.54 10.96 9.60
N GLN A 265 -18.80 11.97 9.13
CA GLN A 265 -19.33 13.01 8.22
C GLN A 265 -19.72 12.45 6.84
N GLY A 266 -19.00 11.45 6.34
CA GLY A 266 -19.27 10.79 5.07
C GLY A 266 -20.34 9.69 5.18
N TRP A 267 -20.33 8.94 6.28
CA TRP A 267 -21.22 7.80 6.52
C TRP A 267 -21.59 7.69 7.99
N LYS A 268 -22.84 7.30 8.28
CA LYS A 268 -23.27 7.03 9.67
C LYS A 268 -22.57 5.80 10.26
N SER A 269 -22.28 4.80 9.44
CA SER A 269 -21.57 3.57 9.78
C SER A 269 -20.66 3.23 8.62
N PRO A 270 -19.44 2.72 8.85
CA PRO A 270 -18.59 2.26 7.76
C PRO A 270 -19.33 1.18 6.97
N TYR A 271 -19.36 1.35 5.64
CA TYR A 271 -19.80 0.33 4.70
C TYR A 271 -18.61 -0.01 3.81
N GLU A 272 -18.43 -1.30 3.53
CA GLU A 272 -17.32 -1.79 2.72
C GLU A 272 -17.81 -2.09 1.32
N PHE A 273 -17.45 -1.20 0.39
CA PHE A 273 -17.71 -1.42 -1.03
C PHE A 273 -16.69 -2.41 -1.56
N VAL A 274 -17.17 -3.46 -2.22
CA VAL A 274 -16.35 -4.53 -2.78
C VAL A 274 -16.40 -4.51 -4.31
N SER A 275 -15.44 -5.18 -4.95
CA SER A 275 -15.43 -5.34 -6.43
C SER A 275 -16.69 -6.02 -6.97
N GLY A 276 -17.45 -6.72 -6.13
CA GLY A 276 -18.77 -7.25 -6.46
C GLY A 276 -19.81 -6.16 -6.74
N ASP A 277 -19.78 -5.06 -5.99
CA ASP A 277 -20.78 -3.98 -6.07
C ASP A 277 -20.74 -3.24 -7.42
N ILE A 278 -19.55 -3.09 -8.01
CA ILE A 278 -19.39 -2.46 -9.33
C ILE A 278 -19.67 -3.41 -10.50
N ARG A 279 -19.60 -4.73 -10.26
CA ARG A 279 -19.90 -5.75 -11.27
C ARG A 279 -21.39 -6.07 -11.37
N ALA A 280 -22.14 -5.87 -10.29
CA ALA A 280 -23.60 -6.08 -10.22
C ALA A 280 -24.35 -5.00 -11.01
#